data_AF-A0A950S790-F1
#
_entry.id   AF-A0A950S790-F1
#
_cell.length_a   1.000
_cell.length_b   1.000
_cell.length_c   1.000
_cell.angle_alpha   90.00
_cell.angle_beta   90.00
_cell.angle_gamma   90.00
#
_symmetry.space_group_name_H-M   'P 1'
#
loop_
_entity.id
_entity.type
_entity.pdbx_description
1 polymer ?
#
loop_
_entity_poly.entity_id
_entity_poly.type
_entity_poly.pdbx_seq_one_letter_code
_entity_poly.pdbx_strand_id
1 'polypeptide(L)'
;MTDNDNFLDRLRADARQLRFEPDEMMSTRIAARVRERIAADSQTGIAQMLARWFRPVMVSLATLALVATLGIQWAEQSHDASAASLDSMTSTQSVDISVGGDTFSVE
;
A
#
# COMPACT_ATOMS: atom_id res chain seq x y z
N MET A 1 -1.19 64.46 37.02
CA MET A 1 -1.31 63.37 36.04
C MET A 1 -0.38 62.27 36.51
N THR A 2 -0.97 61.18 36.94
CA THR A 2 -0.28 60.06 37.60
C THR A 2 0.36 59.17 36.55
N ASP A 3 1.52 58.58 36.83
CA ASP A 3 2.26 57.69 35.89
C ASP A 3 1.38 56.58 35.28
N ASN A 4 0.35 56.17 36.00
CA ASN A 4 -0.63 55.19 35.55
C ASN A 4 -1.42 55.65 34.31
N ASP A 5 -1.72 56.94 34.17
CA ASP A 5 -2.47 57.49 33.04
C ASP A 5 -1.63 57.42 31.75
N ASN A 6 -0.34 57.73 31.86
CA ASN A 6 0.61 57.62 30.75
C ASN A 6 0.85 56.17 30.32
N PHE A 7 0.85 55.23 31.26
CA PHE A 7 0.98 53.81 30.97
C PHE A 7 -0.24 53.28 30.19
N LEU A 8 -1.46 53.62 30.64
CA LEU A 8 -2.68 53.20 29.98
C LEU A 8 -2.83 53.78 28.57
N ASP A 9 -2.38 55.02 28.35
CA ASP A 9 -2.39 55.61 27.02
C ASP A 9 -1.37 54.97 26.07
N ARG A 10 -0.18 54.59 26.57
CA ARG A 10 0.78 53.80 25.79
C ARG A 10 0.23 52.41 25.46
N LEU A 11 -0.38 51.73 26.43
CA LEU A 11 -1.01 50.43 26.23
C LEU A 11 -2.12 50.51 25.18
N ARG A 12 -2.93 51.57 25.21
CA ARG A 12 -4.01 51.81 24.25
C ARG A 12 -3.48 52.14 22.85
N ALA A 13 -2.36 52.86 22.75
CA ALA A 13 -1.70 53.15 21.47
C ALA A 13 -1.08 51.89 20.84
N ASP A 14 -0.47 51.03 21.66
CA ASP A 14 0.16 49.79 21.23
C ASP A 14 -0.88 48.74 20.81
N ALA A 15 -1.97 48.61 21.58
CA ALA A 15 -3.09 47.71 21.26
C ALA A 15 -3.82 48.07 19.95
N ARG A 16 -3.75 49.32 19.49
CA ARG A 16 -4.34 49.71 18.18
C ARG A 16 -3.57 49.11 17.01
N GLN A 17 -2.27 48.91 17.13
CA GLN A 17 -1.46 48.30 16.07
C GLN A 17 -1.68 46.79 15.96
N LEU A 18 -2.14 46.17 17.06
CA LEU A 18 -2.50 44.75 17.12
C LEU A 18 -3.92 44.45 16.64
N ARG A 19 -4.73 45.48 16.34
CA ARG A 19 -6.03 45.29 15.71
C ARG A 19 -5.83 44.90 14.25
N PHE A 20 -5.86 43.60 14.01
CA PHE A 20 -6.01 43.05 12.67
C PHE A 20 -7.43 43.39 12.18
N GLU A 21 -7.54 44.36 11.28
CA GLU A 21 -8.76 44.61 10.52
C GLU A 21 -8.74 43.63 9.33
N PRO A 22 -9.60 42.59 9.31
CA PRO A 22 -9.63 41.68 8.18
C PRO A 22 -10.11 42.44 6.95
N ASP A 23 -9.24 42.58 5.95
CA ASP A 23 -9.57 43.17 4.65
C ASP A 23 -10.77 42.42 4.05
N GLU A 24 -11.87 43.14 3.82
CA GLU A 24 -13.12 42.61 3.25
C GLU A 24 -12.87 41.99 1.87
N MET A 25 -11.88 42.48 1.13
CA MET A 25 -11.52 41.92 -0.17
C MET A 25 -10.81 40.56 -0.02
N MET A 26 -9.95 40.40 0.99
CA MET A 26 -9.32 39.12 1.32
C MET A 26 -10.36 38.10 1.81
N SER A 27 -11.26 38.49 2.71
CA SER A 27 -12.25 37.57 3.28
C SER A 27 -13.24 37.06 2.24
N THR A 28 -13.71 37.92 1.33
CA THR A 28 -14.59 37.54 0.21
C THR A 28 -13.90 36.63 -0.80
N ARG A 29 -12.61 36.88 -1.10
CA ARG A 29 -11.82 35.99 -1.99
C ARG A 29 -11.60 34.61 -1.38
N ILE A 30 -11.34 34.55 -0.07
CA ILE A 30 -11.21 33.27 0.64
C ILE A 30 -12.55 32.52 0.59
N ALA A 31 -13.67 33.19 0.91
CA ALA A 31 -14.99 32.58 0.86
C ALA A 31 -15.36 32.06 -0.55
N ALA A 32 -15.06 32.83 -1.59
CA ALA A 32 -15.29 32.42 -2.98
C ALA A 32 -14.47 31.18 -3.35
N ARG A 33 -13.19 31.14 -2.99
CA ARG A 33 -12.28 30.02 -3.28
C ARG A 33 -12.66 28.75 -2.52
N VAL A 34 -13.15 28.89 -1.29
CA VAL A 34 -13.69 27.78 -0.49
C VAL A 34 -14.95 27.22 -1.15
N ARG A 35 -15.86 28.09 -1.59
CA ARG A 35 -17.10 27.67 -2.26
C ARG A 35 -16.84 26.96 -3.59
N GLU A 36 -15.86 27.42 -4.36
CA GLU A 36 -15.42 26.79 -5.61
C GLU A 36 -14.86 25.38 -5.36
N ARG A 37 -14.01 25.19 -4.33
CA ARG A 37 -13.48 23.88 -3.97
C ARG A 37 -14.57 22.89 -3.54
N ILE A 38 -15.52 23.34 -2.72
CA ILE A 38 -16.63 22.49 -2.27
C ILE A 38 -17.52 22.08 -3.45
N ALA A 39 -17.78 23.02 -4.37
CA ALA A 39 -18.54 22.72 -5.58
C ALA A 39 -17.80 21.73 -6.50
N ALA A 40 -16.49 21.87 -6.65
CA ALA A 40 -15.66 20.93 -7.41
C ALA A 40 -15.62 19.53 -6.78
N ASP A 41 -15.50 19.44 -5.46
CA ASP A 41 -15.51 18.15 -4.75
C ASP A 41 -16.88 17.48 -4.82
N SER A 42 -17.96 18.25 -4.85
CA SER A 42 -19.33 17.72 -5.03
C SER A 42 -19.57 17.07 -6.40
N GLN A 43 -18.73 17.35 -7.40
CA GLN A 43 -18.76 16.68 -8.71
C GLN A 43 -18.07 15.30 -8.71
N THR A 44 -17.24 14.99 -7.70
CA THR A 44 -16.78 13.62 -7.49
C THR A 44 -17.89 12.81 -6.82
N GLY A 45 -18.85 12.38 -7.64
CA GLY A 45 -20.05 11.71 -7.19
C GLY A 45 -19.78 10.45 -6.37
N ILE A 46 -20.75 10.07 -5.55
CA ILE A 46 -20.76 8.89 -4.66
C ILE A 46 -20.24 7.62 -5.36
N ALA A 47 -20.50 7.48 -6.67
CA ALA A 47 -20.00 6.39 -7.50
C ALA A 47 -18.45 6.31 -7.57
N GLN A 48 -17.76 7.45 -7.61
CA GLN A 48 -16.30 7.52 -7.67
C GLN A 48 -15.66 7.22 -6.31
N MET A 49 -16.36 7.55 -5.22
CA MET A 49 -15.99 7.17 -3.86
C MET A 49 -16.14 5.66 -3.64
N LEU A 50 -17.25 5.07 -4.11
CA LEU A 50 -17.46 3.62 -4.14
C LEU A 50 -16.42 2.89 -5.00
N ALA A 51 -16.10 3.41 -6.18
CA ALA A 51 -15.07 2.83 -7.04
C ALA A 51 -13.67 2.82 -6.38
N ARG A 52 -13.34 3.85 -5.58
CA ARG A 52 -12.10 3.87 -4.78
C ARG A 52 -12.12 2.86 -3.63
N TRP A 53 -13.30 2.55 -3.09
CA TRP A 53 -13.47 1.54 -2.05
C TRP A 53 -13.34 0.10 -2.54
N PHE A 54 -13.69 -0.18 -3.81
CA PHE A 54 -13.52 -1.51 -4.39
C PHE A 54 -12.08 -1.84 -4.80
N ARG A 55 -11.22 -0.83 -4.97
CA ARG A 55 -9.80 -1.03 -5.29
C ARG A 55 -9.05 -1.98 -4.35
N PRO A 56 -9.10 -1.84 -3.01
CA PRO A 56 -8.41 -2.78 -2.11
C PRO A 56 -8.93 -4.22 -2.22
N VAL A 57 -10.23 -4.41 -2.49
CA VAL A 57 -10.83 -5.74 -2.68
C VAL A 57 -10.34 -6.41 -3.97
N MET A 58 -10.24 -5.64 -5.06
CA MET A 58 -9.70 -6.15 -6.32
C MET A 58 -8.21 -6.46 -6.21
N VAL A 59 -7.45 -5.67 -5.46
CA VAL A 59 -6.03 -5.93 -5.19
C VAL A 59 -5.86 -7.22 -4.39
N SER A 60 -6.64 -7.44 -3.34
CA SER A 60 -6.53 -8.69 -2.56
C SER A 60 -6.88 -9.92 -3.41
N LEU A 61 -7.94 -9.84 -4.21
CA LEU A 61 -8.32 -10.91 -5.14
C LEU A 61 -7.22 -11.20 -6.18
N ALA A 62 -6.62 -10.16 -6.76
CA ALA A 62 -5.52 -10.31 -7.71
C ALA A 62 -4.27 -10.91 -7.06
N THR A 63 -3.93 -10.49 -5.83
CA THR A 63 -2.79 -11.05 -5.10
C THR A 63 -3.01 -12.52 -4.76
N LEU A 64 -4.24 -12.89 -4.36
CA LEU A 64 -4.58 -14.27 -4.06
C LEU A 64 -4.53 -15.14 -5.33
N ALA A 65 -5.05 -14.63 -6.45
CA ALA A 65 -4.97 -15.30 -7.73
C ALA A 65 -3.50 -15.52 -8.17
N LEU A 66 -2.64 -14.52 -8.03
CA LEU A 66 -1.21 -14.64 -8.34
C LEU A 66 -0.51 -15.66 -7.43
N VAL A 67 -0.77 -15.63 -6.13
CA VAL A 67 -0.19 -16.63 -5.20
C VAL A 67 -0.65 -18.04 -5.57
N ALA A 68 -1.91 -18.21 -5.93
CA ALA A 68 -2.43 -19.51 -6.35
C ALA A 68 -1.79 -20.01 -7.65
N THR A 69 -1.64 -19.15 -8.67
CA THR A 69 -1.04 -19.56 -9.95
C THR A 69 0.45 -19.86 -9.80
N LEU A 70 1.19 -19.04 -9.05
CA LEU A 70 2.59 -19.36 -8.72
C LEU A 70 2.69 -20.66 -7.92
N GLY A 71 1.81 -20.88 -6.94
CA GLY A 71 1.79 -22.11 -6.14
C GLY A 71 1.59 -23.37 -6.99
N ILE A 72 0.65 -23.33 -7.95
CA ILE A 72 0.40 -24.44 -8.88
C ILE A 72 1.62 -24.70 -9.76
N GLN A 73 2.21 -23.65 -10.34
CA GLN A 73 3.39 -23.78 -11.20
C GLN A 73 4.59 -24.37 -10.44
N TRP A 74 4.81 -23.95 -9.19
CA TRP A 74 5.84 -24.52 -8.33
C TRP A 74 5.55 -25.97 -7.93
N ALA A 75 4.28 -26.29 -7.65
CA ALA A 75 3.87 -27.66 -7.35
C ALA A 75 4.11 -28.59 -8.55
N GLU A 76 3.78 -28.16 -9.76
CA GLU A 76 4.01 -28.92 -11.00
C GLU A 76 5.52 -29.12 -11.25
N GLN A 77 6.32 -28.07 -11.11
CA GLN A 77 7.77 -28.15 -11.30
C GLN A 77 8.48 -29.03 -10.25
N SER A 78 8.01 -29.00 -8.99
CA SER A 78 8.55 -29.90 -7.95
C SER A 78 8.13 -31.35 -8.15
N HIS A 79 6.95 -31.60 -8.72
CA HIS A 79 6.50 -32.95 -9.07
C HIS A 79 7.33 -33.53 -10.22
N ASP A 80 7.58 -32.77 -11.28
CA ASP A 80 8.42 -33.19 -12.41
C ASP A 80 9.88 -33.42 -11.98
N ALA A 81 10.43 -32.55 -11.13
CA ALA A 81 11.79 -32.73 -10.59
C ALA A 81 11.91 -33.98 -9.69
N SER A 82 10.87 -34.27 -8.91
CA SER A 82 10.82 -35.47 -8.06
C SER A 82 10.65 -36.74 -8.89
N ALA A 83 9.80 -36.72 -9.92
CA ALA A 83 9.58 -37.84 -10.84
C ALA A 83 10.85 -38.16 -11.66
N ALA A 84 11.54 -37.14 -12.19
CA ALA A 84 12.81 -37.32 -12.89
C ALA A 84 13.92 -37.87 -11.98
N SER A 85 13.93 -37.50 -10.69
CA SER A 85 14.88 -38.04 -9.72
C SER A 85 14.61 -39.50 -9.36
N LEU A 86 13.34 -39.91 -9.25
CA LEU A 86 12.98 -41.31 -9.00
C LEU A 86 13.30 -42.20 -10.20
N ASP A 87 13.02 -41.75 -11.42
CA ASP A 87 13.35 -42.51 -12.64
C ASP A 87 14.87 -42.66 -12.81
N SER A 88 15.63 -41.62 -12.47
CA SER A 88 17.10 -41.66 -12.48
C SER A 88 17.67 -42.54 -11.36
N MET A 89 17.08 -42.57 -10.17
CA MET A 89 17.51 -43.47 -9.09
C MET A 89 17.21 -44.93 -9.40
N THR A 90 16.07 -45.22 -10.03
CA THR A 90 15.67 -46.58 -10.40
C THR A 90 16.50 -47.12 -11.57
N SER A 91 16.90 -46.26 -12.52
CA SER A 91 17.74 -46.66 -13.67
C SER A 91 19.23 -46.86 -13.34
N THR A 92 19.70 -46.42 -12.17
CA THR A 92 21.14 -46.46 -11.82
C THR A 92 21.47 -47.46 -10.71
N GLN A 93 20.46 -48.08 -10.09
CA GLN A 93 20.67 -48.95 -8.93
C GLN A 93 20.71 -50.43 -9.33
N SER A 94 21.73 -50.81 -10.11
CA SER A 94 22.12 -52.22 -10.25
C SER A 94 22.66 -52.70 -8.91
N VAL A 95 21.98 -53.65 -8.28
CA VAL A 95 22.42 -54.24 -7.00
C VAL A 95 23.39 -55.36 -7.30
N ASP A 96 24.69 -55.10 -7.17
CA ASP A 96 25.72 -56.13 -7.25
C ASP A 96 25.74 -56.97 -5.97
N ILE A 97 25.40 -58.25 -6.09
CA ILE A 97 25.44 -59.21 -4.99
C ILE A 97 26.65 -60.11 -5.19
N SER A 98 27.63 -60.04 -4.29
CA SER A 98 28.78 -60.95 -4.28
C SER A 98 28.57 -62.09 -3.28
N VAL A 99 28.56 -63.33 -3.77
CA VAL A 99 28.51 -64.54 -2.93
C VAL A 99 29.65 -65.46 -3.35
N GLY A 100 30.55 -65.75 -2.41
CA GLY A 100 31.61 -66.73 -2.64
C GLY A 100 32.66 -66.34 -3.68
N GLY A 101 32.79 -65.06 -4.00
CA GLY A 101 33.77 -64.56 -4.99
C GLY A 101 33.21 -64.40 -6.41
N ASP A 102 31.99 -64.87 -6.68
CA ASP A 102 31.27 -64.59 -7.92
C ASP A 102 30.37 -63.35 -7.72
N THR A 103 30.36 -62.46 -8.72
CA THR A 103 29.53 -61.26 -8.77
C THR A 103 28.38 -61.47 -9.74
N PHE A 104 27.15 -61.32 -9.26
CA PHE A 104 25.94 -61.38 -10.08
C PHE A 104 25.27 -60.00 -10.11
N SER A 105 25.01 -59.51 -11.31
CA SER A 105 24.20 -58.30 -11.55
C SER A 105 22.80 -58.72 -11.96
N VAL A 106 21.79 -58.19 -11.28
CA VAL A 106 20.38 -58.34 -11.66
C VAL A 106 19.89 -56.99 -12.15
N GLU A 107 19.38 -56.99 -13.38
CA GLU A 107 18.62 -55.88 -13.98
C GLU A 107 17.15 -55.98 -13.56
#